data_AF-A0A956X369-F1
#
_entry.id   AF-A0A956X369-F1
#
_cell.length_a   1.000
_cell.length_b   1.000
_cell.length_c   1.000
_cell.angle_alpha   90.00
_cell.angle_beta   90.00
_cell.angle_gamma   90.00
#
_symmetry.space_group_name_H-M   'P 1'
#
loop_
_entity.id
_entity.type
_entity.pdbx_description
1 polymer ?
#
loop_
_entity_poly.entity_id
_entity_poly.type
_entity_poly.pdbx_seq_one_letter_code
_entity_poly.pdbx_strand_id
1 'polypeptide(L)'
;MINNADRKGGHTLRDHDGRVWAIDHGVCFHTQPKLRTVIWEFAGEPLPADICDDLTAFLASVAADDPVAAELNETLSAAEVRAMARRTERLLAAGQFPEPDPHRRCYPWPLV
;
A
#
# COMPACT_ATOMS: atom_id res chain seq x y z
N MET A 1 0.66 -0.39 2.50
CA MET A 1 -0.72 -0.03 2.87
C MET A 1 -1.78 -0.85 2.13
N ILE A 2 -2.09 -0.57 0.85
CA ILE A 2 -3.30 -1.07 0.17
C ILE A 2 -3.29 -2.55 -0.25
N ASN A 3 -2.14 -3.26 -0.14
CA ASN A 3 -2.04 -4.69 -0.43
C ASN A 3 -2.38 -5.05 -1.90
N ASN A 4 -1.87 -4.26 -2.85
CA ASN A 4 -2.02 -4.54 -4.28
C ASN A 4 -1.45 -5.92 -4.60
N ALA A 5 -2.28 -6.78 -5.17
CA ALA A 5 -1.93 -8.16 -5.45
C ALA A 5 -1.35 -8.36 -6.85
N ASP A 6 -1.04 -7.35 -7.65
CA ASP A 6 -0.51 -7.52 -9.00
C ASP A 6 0.29 -6.31 -9.51
N ARG A 7 1.16 -5.71 -8.68
CA ARG A 7 1.97 -4.56 -9.10
C ARG A 7 3.10 -4.99 -10.04
N LYS A 8 2.96 -4.70 -11.32
CA LYS A 8 3.98 -4.92 -12.37
C LYS A 8 4.70 -3.62 -12.73
N GLY A 9 5.85 -3.72 -13.40
CA GLY A 9 6.63 -2.56 -13.83
C GLY A 9 5.86 -1.65 -14.79
N GLY A 10 5.08 -2.24 -15.70
CA GLY A 10 4.19 -1.48 -16.60
C GLY A 10 3.03 -0.74 -15.91
N HIS A 11 2.82 -0.93 -14.59
CA HIS A 11 1.77 -0.22 -13.85
C HIS A 11 2.26 1.09 -13.23
N THR A 12 3.46 1.55 -13.57
CA THR A 12 3.98 2.87 -13.24
C THR A 12 4.28 3.64 -14.50
N LEU A 13 3.65 4.79 -14.66
CA LEU A 13 3.88 5.70 -15.79
C LEU A 13 4.63 6.93 -15.30
N ARG A 14 5.55 7.46 -16.09
CA ARG A 14 6.21 8.74 -15.80
C ARG A 14 5.73 9.77 -16.82
N ASP A 15 5.18 10.88 -16.35
CA ASP A 15 4.77 11.96 -17.24
C ASP A 15 5.95 12.87 -17.64
N HIS A 16 5.66 13.88 -18.47
CA HIS A 16 6.65 14.82 -18.97
C HIS A 16 7.32 15.69 -17.89
N ASP A 17 6.65 15.91 -16.76
CA ASP A 17 7.19 16.64 -15.61
C ASP A 17 7.96 15.73 -14.66
N GLY A 18 8.03 14.44 -14.97
CA GLY A 18 8.75 13.44 -14.21
C GLY A 18 7.96 12.84 -13.05
N ARG A 19 6.67 13.18 -12.90
CA ARG A 19 5.80 12.60 -11.87
C ARG A 19 5.47 11.15 -12.22
N VAL A 20 5.49 10.30 -11.18
CA VAL A 20 5.14 8.88 -11.30
C VAL A 20 3.66 8.69 -10.98
N TRP A 21 2.96 8.02 -11.90
CA TRP A 21 1.57 7.62 -11.78
C TRP A 21 1.50 6.11 -11.57
N ALA A 22 1.04 5.69 -10.40
CA ALA A 22 0.72 4.28 -10.14
C ALA A 22 -0.72 4.00 -10.59
N ILE A 23 -0.88 3.19 -11.64
CA ILE A 23 -2.17 2.79 -12.19
C ILE A 23 -2.53 1.36 -11.75
N ASP A 24 -3.68 0.86 -12.20
CA ASP A 24 -4.16 -0.53 -12.00
C ASP A 24 -4.21 -0.96 -10.52
N HIS A 25 -5.24 -0.46 -9.82
CA HIS A 25 -5.53 -0.77 -8.42
C HIS A 25 -6.75 -1.67 -8.25
N GLY A 26 -7.21 -2.35 -9.31
CA GLY A 26 -8.42 -3.18 -9.28
C GLY A 26 -8.32 -4.41 -8.37
N VAL A 27 -7.11 -4.80 -7.97
CA VAL A 27 -6.83 -5.97 -7.11
C VAL A 27 -6.16 -5.55 -5.78
N CYS A 28 -6.67 -4.47 -5.19
CA CYS A 28 -6.23 -3.92 -3.92
C CYS A 28 -7.19 -4.25 -2.75
N PHE A 29 -6.84 -3.78 -1.56
CA PHE A 29 -7.64 -3.72 -0.32
C PHE A 29 -7.98 -5.04 0.36
N HIS A 30 -7.75 -6.19 -0.31
CA HIS A 30 -8.00 -7.51 0.25
C HIS A 30 -7.52 -7.66 1.71
N THR A 31 -8.38 -8.20 2.57
CA THR A 31 -8.14 -8.30 4.01
C THR A 31 -6.94 -9.18 4.37
N GLN A 32 -6.78 -10.32 3.68
CA GLN A 32 -5.60 -11.19 3.80
C GLN A 32 -4.38 -10.58 3.09
N PRO A 33 -3.16 -10.79 3.60
CA PRO A 33 -1.94 -10.35 2.92
C PRO A 33 -1.84 -11.03 1.56
N LYS A 34 -1.73 -10.23 0.49
CA LYS A 34 -1.65 -10.67 -0.91
C LYS A 34 -0.68 -9.81 -1.74
N LEU A 35 0.15 -9.00 -1.07
CA LEU A 35 1.08 -8.09 -1.72
C LEU A 35 1.97 -8.85 -2.70
N ARG A 36 1.88 -8.46 -3.97
CA ARG A 36 2.76 -8.92 -5.04
C ARG A 36 3.25 -7.73 -5.82
N THR A 37 4.55 -7.57 -5.92
CA THR A 37 5.17 -6.43 -6.58
C THR A 37 6.49 -6.79 -7.25
N VAL A 38 6.98 -5.93 -8.14
CA VAL A 38 8.32 -6.01 -8.74
C VAL A 38 9.34 -5.10 -8.07
N ILE A 39 8.90 -4.10 -7.29
CA ILE A 39 9.77 -3.09 -6.65
C ILE A 39 10.38 -3.57 -5.32
N TRP A 40 10.76 -4.85 -5.24
CA TRP A 40 11.37 -5.41 -4.02
C TRP A 40 12.80 -4.94 -3.77
N GLU A 41 13.39 -4.14 -4.68
CA GLU A 41 14.68 -3.49 -4.48
C GLU A 41 14.70 -2.55 -3.26
N PHE A 42 13.55 -1.99 -2.88
CA PHE A 42 13.39 -1.15 -1.69
C PHE A 42 13.16 -1.95 -0.40
N ALA A 43 13.07 -3.29 -0.46
CA ALA A 43 12.77 -4.10 0.71
C ALA A 43 13.78 -3.87 1.84
N GLY A 44 13.28 -3.62 3.05
CA GLY A 44 14.13 -3.32 4.21
C GLY A 44 14.71 -1.91 4.26
N GLU A 45 14.57 -1.09 3.20
CA GLU A 45 15.01 0.30 3.25
C GLU A 45 14.13 1.13 4.21
N PRO A 46 14.70 2.14 4.90
CA PRO A 46 13.93 3.02 5.76
C PRO A 46 12.80 3.73 5.00
N LEU A 47 11.66 3.91 5.67
CA LEU A 47 10.60 4.76 5.13
C LEU A 47 11.05 6.23 5.18
N PRO A 48 10.87 7.01 4.10
CA PRO A 48 11.09 8.45 4.12
C PRO A 48 10.24 9.12 5.21
N ALA A 49 10.78 10.16 5.85
CA ALA A 49 10.13 10.81 6.99
C ALA A 49 8.79 11.48 6.62
N ASP A 50 8.73 12.10 5.44
CA ASP A 50 7.51 12.67 4.86
C ASP A 50 6.42 11.60 4.64
N ILE A 51 6.81 10.41 4.17
CA ILE A 51 5.89 9.29 4.04
C ILE A 51 5.41 8.80 5.42
N CYS A 52 6.26 8.78 6.44
CA CYS A 52 5.85 8.44 7.80
C CYS A 52 4.84 9.46 8.37
N ASP A 53 5.05 10.74 8.12
CA ASP A 53 4.13 11.81 8.54
C ASP A 53 2.76 11.65 7.85
N ASP A 54 2.75 11.42 6.54
CA ASP A 54 1.52 11.18 5.76
C ASP A 54 0.75 9.95 6.24
N LEU A 55 1.44 8.85 6.51
CA LEU A 55 0.82 7.63 7.03
C LEU A 55 0.25 7.83 8.44
N THR A 56 0.90 8.65 9.27
CA THR A 56 0.43 9.00 10.62
C THR A 56 -0.83 9.87 10.55
N ALA A 57 -0.83 10.89 9.70
CA ALA A 57 -2.00 11.73 9.44
C ALA A 57 -3.18 10.90 8.89
N PHE A 58 -2.91 9.99 7.95
CA PHE A 58 -3.92 9.07 7.43
C PHE A 58 -4.57 8.21 8.54
N LEU A 59 -3.77 7.63 9.45
CA LEU A 59 -4.32 6.85 10.55
C LEU A 59 -5.20 7.69 11.49
N ALA A 60 -4.82 8.95 11.74
CA ALA A 60 -5.63 9.87 12.52
C ALA A 60 -6.97 10.15 11.83
N SER A 61 -6.97 10.42 10.52
CA SER A 61 -8.21 10.61 9.75
C SER A 61 -9.10 9.37 9.77
N VAL A 62 -8.55 8.17 9.58
CA VAL A 62 -9.34 6.92 9.60
C VAL A 62 -9.95 6.62 10.98
N ALA A 63 -9.31 7.07 12.07
CA ALA A 63 -9.81 6.89 13.43
C ALA A 63 -10.86 7.95 13.85
N ALA A 64 -10.88 9.09 13.17
CA ALA A 64 -11.83 10.17 13.42
C ALA A 64 -13.08 10.04 12.54
N ASP A 65 -14.12 10.82 12.85
CA ASP A 65 -15.28 11.04 11.96
C ASP A 65 -14.90 12.03 10.84
N ASP A 66 -13.83 11.70 10.12
CA ASP A 66 -13.21 12.52 9.08
C ASP A 66 -13.82 12.18 7.69
N PRO A 67 -13.91 13.15 6.75
CA PRO A 67 -14.38 12.89 5.39
C PRO A 67 -13.67 11.73 4.69
N VAL A 68 -12.37 11.52 4.94
CA VAL A 68 -11.61 10.39 4.38
C VAL A 68 -12.15 9.05 4.91
N ALA A 69 -12.45 8.97 6.20
CA ALA A 69 -13.02 7.76 6.78
C ALA A 69 -14.42 7.48 6.19
N ALA A 70 -15.23 8.51 5.98
CA ALA A 70 -16.55 8.36 5.37
C ALA A 70 -16.46 7.82 3.93
N GLU A 71 -15.60 8.41 3.08
CA GLU A 71 -15.43 7.99 1.68
C GLU A 71 -14.88 6.56 1.57
N LEU A 72 -13.94 6.18 2.44
CA LEU A 72 -13.43 4.82 2.51
C LEU A 72 -14.51 3.81 2.92
N ASN A 73 -15.37 4.16 3.87
CA ASN A 73 -16.44 3.27 4.33
C ASN A 73 -17.62 3.18 3.34
N GLU A 74 -17.77 4.14 2.42
CA GLU A 74 -18.72 4.07 1.31
C GLU A 74 -18.25 3.09 0.21
N THR A 75 -16.94 3.02 -0.01
CA THR A 75 -16.35 2.27 -1.15
C THR A 75 -15.74 0.93 -0.76
N LEU A 76 -15.35 0.75 0.50
CA LEU A 76 -14.73 -0.46 1.04
C LEU A 76 -15.53 -1.02 2.21
N SER A 77 -15.44 -2.33 2.41
CA SER A 77 -15.98 -2.92 3.63
C SER A 77 -15.20 -2.47 4.87
N ALA A 78 -15.88 -2.40 6.01
CA ALA A 78 -15.22 -2.09 7.28
C ALA A 78 -14.06 -3.05 7.61
N ALA A 79 -14.10 -4.30 7.13
CA ALA A 79 -13.01 -5.25 7.29
C ALA A 79 -11.76 -4.88 6.46
N GLU A 80 -11.94 -4.35 5.25
CA GLU A 80 -10.86 -3.90 4.38
C GLU A 80 -10.22 -2.61 4.91
N VAL A 81 -11.03 -1.64 5.35
CA VAL A 81 -10.54 -0.41 6.00
C VAL A 81 -9.70 -0.76 7.23
N ARG A 82 -10.23 -1.60 8.13
CA ARG A 82 -9.46 -2.07 9.31
C ARG A 82 -8.19 -2.82 8.95
N ALA A 83 -8.23 -3.65 7.89
CA ALA A 83 -7.04 -4.38 7.45
C ALA A 83 -5.97 -3.46 6.86
N MET A 84 -6.39 -2.43 6.13
CA MET A 84 -5.51 -1.39 5.61
C MET A 84 -4.88 -0.57 6.74
N ALA A 85 -5.66 -0.09 7.70
CA ALA A 85 -5.17 0.65 8.87
C ALA A 85 -4.12 -0.16 9.65
N ARG A 86 -4.43 -1.43 9.99
CA ARG A 86 -3.46 -2.34 10.64
C ARG A 86 -2.17 -2.54 9.83
N ARG A 87 -2.27 -2.60 8.50
CA ARG A 87 -1.09 -2.69 7.63
C ARG A 87 -0.26 -1.41 7.68
N THR A 88 -0.90 -0.24 7.77
CA THR A 88 -0.23 1.05 7.92
C THR A 88 0.45 1.18 9.28
N GLU A 89 -0.23 0.82 10.38
CA GLU A 89 0.34 0.77 11.73
C GLU A 89 1.60 -0.09 11.77
N ARG A 90 1.56 -1.28 11.16
CA ARG A 90 2.73 -2.17 11.06
C ARG A 90 3.88 -1.59 10.26
N LEU A 91 3.60 -0.83 9.20
CA LEU A 91 4.63 -0.15 8.40
C LEU A 91 5.33 0.93 9.23
N LEU A 92 4.56 1.76 9.93
CA LEU A 92 5.09 2.80 10.82
C LEU A 92 5.91 2.21 11.98
N ALA A 93 5.40 1.14 12.60
CA ALA A 93 6.09 0.47 13.70
C ALA A 93 7.42 -0.16 13.25
N ALA A 94 7.50 -0.65 12.01
CA ALA A 94 8.73 -1.18 11.44
C ALA A 94 9.70 -0.07 10.99
N GLY A 95 9.18 1.07 10.53
CA GLY A 95 9.98 2.19 10.02
C GLY A 95 10.72 1.89 8.71
N GLN A 96 10.40 0.78 8.05
CA GLN A 96 11.04 0.33 6.81
C GLN A 96 10.03 -0.32 5.86
N PHE A 97 10.37 -0.39 4.58
CA PHE A 97 9.59 -1.12 3.59
C PHE A 97 9.54 -2.63 3.91
N PRO A 98 8.42 -3.30 3.59
CA PRO A 98 8.23 -4.70 3.97
C PRO A 98 9.15 -5.63 3.16
N GLU A 99 9.61 -6.68 3.82
CA GLU A 99 10.30 -7.81 3.19
C GLU A 99 9.31 -8.75 2.48
N PRO A 100 9.73 -9.44 1.40
CA PRO A 100 8.91 -10.48 0.78
C PRO A 100 8.70 -11.65 1.76
N ASP A 101 7.47 -12.14 1.85
CA ASP A 101 7.13 -13.31 2.68
C ASP A 101 7.69 -14.58 2.02
N PRO A 102 8.63 -15.30 2.67
CA PRO A 102 9.30 -16.48 2.09
C PRO A 102 8.33 -17.66 1.88
N HIS A 103 7.15 -17.64 2.49
CA HIS A 103 6.13 -18.68 2.38
C HIS A 103 5.07 -18.37 1.32
N ARG A 104 5.21 -17.25 0.58
CA ARG A 104 4.22 -16.81 -0.42
C ARG A 104 4.88 -16.40 -1.72
N ARG A 105 4.08 -16.43 -2.79
CA ARG A 105 4.47 -15.83 -4.07
C ARG A 105 4.32 -14.31 -3.97
N CYS A 106 5.45 -13.61 -3.80
CA CYS A 106 5.52 -12.14 -3.68
C CYS A 106 5.77 -11.39 -5.00
N TYR A 107 5.97 -12.10 -6.10
CA TYR A 107 6.12 -11.51 -7.43
C TYR A 107 4.83 -11.66 -8.24
N PRO A 108 4.43 -10.67 -9.05
CA PRO A 108 3.31 -10.81 -9.98
C PRO A 108 3.65 -11.77 -11.13
N TRP A 109 2.66 -12.14 -11.94
CA TRP A 109 2.89 -12.91 -13.19
C TRP A 109 2.33 -12.12 -14.38
N PRO A 110 3.02 -12.09 -15.54
CA PRO A 110 4.34 -12.64 -15.79
C PRO A 110 5.47 -11.87 -15.10
N LEU A 111 6.65 -12.49 -14.99
CA LEU A 111 7.89 -11.81 -14.58
C LEU A 111 8.42 -11.04 -15.80
N VAL A 112 7.72 -9.98 -16.19
CA VAL A 112 8.09 -9.10 -17.31
C VAL A 112 8.08 -7.65 -16.86
#